data_AF-A0A9D7RXR3-F1
#
_entry.id   AF-A0A9D7RXR3-F1
#
_cell.length_a   1.000
_cell.length_b   1.000
_cell.length_c   1.000
_cell.angle_alpha   90.00
_cell.angle_beta   90.00
_cell.angle_gamma   90.00
#
_symmetry.space_group_name_H-M   'P 1'
#
loop_
_entity.id
_entity.type
_entity.pdbx_description
1 polymer ?
#
loop_
_entity_poly.entity_id
_entity_poly.type
_entity_poly.pdbx_seq_one_letter_code
_entity_poly.pdbx_strand_id
1 'polypeptide(L)'
;MDAAARIRLHESWKQRLLPELLAPQMQSLRAFLHSEIQAGKQIYPPPRLIFAALDHTPFDRVQVVILGQDPYHGPGQAQGLCFSVPPGVEIPPSLVNIYAEIKRDLGIEPPGHGCLIPWADRGVLLLNAVLTVERGRAGAHQGKGWESFTDRIISLLSSEREGLVFLLWGAYAQAKGKLVDARRHLVLRAPHPSPLSAYRGFIGCGHFSRANAYLKARGGQPIDWRLPPAVGWVLFAGSGGLGLGLGRDARRRKAFRVSTPARPARPQPALRTPGQRGPPHCRGPWRSASSSACVRPR
;
A
#
# COMPACT_ATOMS: atom_id res chain seq x y z
N MET A 1 -13.85 -10.52 32.59
CA MET A 1 -13.74 -10.50 31.12
C MET A 1 -12.31 -10.17 30.77
N ASP A 2 -11.64 -11.04 30.02
CA ASP A 2 -10.25 -10.90 29.62
C ASP A 2 -10.01 -9.59 28.83
N ALA A 3 -9.04 -8.79 29.26
CA ALA A 3 -8.67 -7.53 28.61
C ALA A 3 -8.23 -7.77 27.15
N ALA A 4 -7.62 -8.93 26.86
CA ALA A 4 -7.21 -9.31 25.51
C ALA A 4 -8.40 -9.54 24.56
N ALA A 5 -9.52 -10.05 25.06
CA ALA A 5 -10.72 -10.34 24.26
C ALA A 5 -11.39 -9.06 23.71
N ARG A 6 -11.21 -7.91 24.38
CA ARG A 6 -11.82 -6.63 23.98
C ARG A 6 -11.03 -5.87 22.90
N ILE A 7 -9.78 -6.25 22.67
CA ILE A 7 -8.91 -5.63 21.66
C ILE A 7 -9.38 -6.07 20.28
N ARG A 8 -9.84 -5.10 19.48
CA ARG A 8 -10.17 -5.27 18.07
C ARG A 8 -8.95 -4.89 17.23
N LEU A 9 -8.37 -5.89 16.60
CA LEU A 9 -7.22 -5.79 15.71
C LEU A 9 -7.20 -7.08 14.87
N HIS A 10 -6.78 -6.99 13.61
CA HIS A 10 -6.62 -8.19 12.78
C HIS A 10 -5.74 -9.25 13.48
N GLU A 11 -6.18 -10.51 13.41
CA GLU A 11 -5.64 -11.60 14.24
C GLU A 11 -4.13 -11.81 14.06
N SER A 12 -3.63 -11.71 12.83
CA SER A 12 -2.20 -11.82 12.52
C SER A 12 -1.34 -10.79 13.27
N TRP A 13 -1.89 -9.60 13.51
CA TRP A 13 -1.23 -8.53 14.26
C TRP A 13 -1.44 -8.72 15.75
N LYS A 14 -2.67 -9.05 16.16
CA LYS A 14 -3.03 -9.28 17.56
C LYS A 14 -2.14 -10.32 18.21
N GLN A 15 -1.87 -11.44 17.55
CA GLN A 15 -1.00 -12.51 18.07
C GLN A 15 0.42 -12.02 18.40
N ARG A 16 0.94 -11.06 17.61
CA ARG A 16 2.31 -10.56 17.74
C ARG A 16 2.43 -9.35 18.66
N LEU A 17 1.39 -8.52 18.70
CA LEU A 17 1.36 -7.25 19.42
C LEU A 17 0.64 -7.33 20.76
N LEU A 18 0.07 -8.48 21.13
CA LEU A 18 -0.62 -8.62 22.41
C LEU A 18 0.25 -8.25 23.62
N PRO A 19 1.54 -8.66 23.70
CA PRO A 19 2.41 -8.24 24.79
C PRO A 19 2.53 -6.72 24.91
N GLU A 20 2.68 -6.01 23.78
CA GLU A 20 2.82 -4.56 23.74
C GLU A 20 1.51 -3.84 24.00
N LEU A 21 0.39 -4.41 23.56
CA LEU A 21 -0.94 -3.88 23.84
C LEU A 21 -1.32 -3.96 25.33
N LEU A 22 -0.74 -4.93 26.04
CA LEU A 22 -0.91 -5.11 27.49
C LEU A 22 0.19 -4.45 28.32
N ALA A 23 1.25 -3.94 27.69
CA ALA A 23 2.39 -3.35 28.38
C ALA A 23 2.00 -2.09 29.19
N PRO A 24 2.70 -1.78 30.30
CA PRO A 24 2.42 -0.60 31.12
C PRO A 24 2.38 0.71 30.32
N GLN A 25 3.27 0.89 29.33
CA GLN A 25 3.26 2.09 28.49
C GLN A 25 1.95 2.25 27.71
N MET A 26 1.39 1.17 27.17
CA MET A 26 0.12 1.20 26.45
C MET A 26 -1.07 1.47 27.39
N GLN A 27 -1.00 0.95 28.63
CA GLN A 27 -2.01 1.26 29.64
C GLN A 27 -2.00 2.74 30.02
N SER A 28 -0.81 3.33 30.22
CA SER A 28 -0.64 4.77 30.46
C SER A 28 -1.13 5.61 29.29
N LEU A 29 -0.82 5.21 28.06
CA LEU A 29 -1.31 5.87 26.84
C LEU A 29 -2.85 5.81 26.75
N ARG A 30 -3.46 4.67 27.05
CA ARG A 30 -4.92 4.53 27.09
C ARG A 30 -5.55 5.43 28.14
N ALA A 31 -4.97 5.51 29.34
CA ALA A 31 -5.44 6.39 30.40
C ALA A 31 -5.35 7.87 29.98
N PHE A 32 -4.23 8.27 29.37
CA PHE A 32 -4.04 9.60 28.79
C PHE A 32 -5.11 9.93 27.74
N LEU A 33 -5.32 9.06 26.75
CA LEU A 33 -6.33 9.30 25.71
C LEU A 33 -7.74 9.40 26.30
N HIS A 34 -8.05 8.58 27.31
CA HIS A 34 -9.32 8.68 28.02
C HIS A 34 -9.47 10.02 28.75
N SER A 35 -8.44 10.48 29.47
CA SER A 35 -8.50 11.79 30.15
C SER A 35 -8.64 12.96 29.17
N GLU A 36 -7.98 12.90 28.01
CA GLU A 36 -8.11 13.94 26.99
C GLU A 36 -9.55 14.02 26.47
N ILE A 37 -10.17 12.87 26.21
CA ILE A 37 -11.57 12.79 25.76
C ILE A 37 -12.53 13.28 26.86
N GLN A 38 -12.31 12.89 28.11
CA GLN A 38 -13.14 13.37 29.24
C GLN A 38 -13.00 14.87 29.49
N ALA A 39 -11.84 15.46 29.17
CA ALA A 39 -11.62 16.89 29.18
C ALA A 39 -12.27 17.63 27.99
N GLY A 40 -13.05 16.95 27.16
CA GLY A 40 -13.75 17.52 26.02
C GLY A 40 -12.89 17.72 24.77
N LYS A 41 -11.66 17.20 24.74
CA LYS A 41 -10.78 17.33 23.57
C LYS A 41 -11.24 16.42 22.45
N GLN A 42 -11.18 16.94 21.22
CA GLN A 42 -11.47 16.18 20.03
C GLN A 42 -10.19 15.50 19.53
N ILE A 43 -10.17 14.16 19.61
CA ILE A 43 -9.03 13.33 19.21
C ILE A 43 -9.29 12.64 17.87
N TYR A 44 -8.29 12.66 16.99
CA TYR A 44 -8.31 12.00 15.69
C TYR A 44 -7.25 10.90 15.57
N PRO A 45 -7.48 9.88 14.72
CA PRO A 45 -8.76 9.56 14.07
C PRO A 45 -9.80 9.06 15.10
N PRO A 46 -11.07 8.88 14.73
CA PRO A 46 -12.05 8.21 15.59
C PRO A 46 -11.52 6.87 16.14
N PRO A 47 -11.84 6.45 17.38
CA PRO A 47 -11.22 5.30 18.03
C PRO A 47 -11.21 4.00 17.21
N ARG A 48 -12.28 3.74 16.44
CA ARG A 48 -12.40 2.55 15.58
C ARG A 48 -11.41 2.52 14.41
N LEU A 49 -10.77 3.64 14.08
CA LEU A 49 -9.84 3.79 12.95
C LEU A 49 -8.38 3.87 13.40
N ILE A 50 -8.07 3.87 14.71
CA ILE A 50 -6.69 4.00 15.20
C ILE A 50 -5.77 2.93 14.62
N PHE A 51 -6.27 1.70 14.46
CA PHE A 51 -5.51 0.57 13.90
C PHE A 51 -5.88 0.24 12.45
N ALA A 52 -6.56 1.14 11.72
CA ALA A 52 -7.05 0.87 10.37
C ALA A 52 -5.94 0.41 9.40
N ALA A 53 -4.73 0.99 9.47
CA ALA A 53 -3.60 0.54 8.66
C ALA A 53 -3.26 -0.95 8.85
N LEU A 54 -3.32 -1.44 10.09
CA LEU A 54 -3.04 -2.84 10.45
C LEU A 54 -4.19 -3.76 10.04
N ASP A 55 -5.44 -3.27 10.13
CA ASP A 55 -6.62 -4.03 9.74
C ASP A 55 -6.72 -4.20 8.21
N HIS A 56 -6.39 -3.16 7.44
CA HIS A 56 -6.33 -3.22 5.97
C HIS A 56 -5.14 -4.04 5.46
N THR A 57 -4.04 -4.04 6.22
CA THR A 57 -2.79 -4.69 5.81
C THR A 57 -2.38 -5.76 6.82
N PRO A 58 -2.96 -6.98 6.77
CA PRO A 58 -2.55 -8.08 7.64
C PRO A 58 -1.04 -8.32 7.65
N PHE A 59 -0.51 -8.77 8.79
CA PHE A 59 0.93 -8.92 9.04
C PHE A 59 1.64 -9.62 7.89
N ASP A 60 1.09 -10.74 7.42
CA ASP A 60 1.68 -11.60 6.39
C ASP A 60 1.46 -11.08 4.95
N ARG A 61 0.61 -10.06 4.78
CA ARG A 61 0.32 -9.39 3.49
C ARG A 61 1.13 -8.12 3.27
N VAL A 62 1.85 -7.64 4.29
CA VAL A 62 2.74 -6.48 4.13
C VAL A 62 3.80 -6.80 3.08
N GLN A 63 3.95 -5.89 2.10
CA GLN A 63 4.96 -5.91 1.04
C GLN A 63 5.77 -4.59 1.04
N VAL A 64 5.07 -3.47 1.24
CA VAL A 64 5.67 -2.12 1.34
C VAL A 64 5.23 -1.48 2.64
N VAL A 65 6.13 -0.73 3.29
CA VAL A 65 5.86 0.06 4.49
C VAL A 65 6.16 1.52 4.17
N ILE A 66 5.18 2.40 4.39
CA ILE A 66 5.36 3.85 4.29
C ILE A 66 5.13 4.44 5.67
N LEU A 67 6.12 5.21 6.15
CA LEU A 67 6.06 5.81 7.48
C LEU A 67 5.66 7.29 7.42
N GLY A 68 4.60 7.64 8.15
CA GLY A 68 4.23 9.01 8.47
C GLY A 68 4.60 9.39 9.91
N GLN A 69 4.42 10.65 10.26
CA GLN A 69 4.70 11.18 11.60
C GLN A 69 3.50 11.00 12.52
N ASP A 70 2.46 11.82 12.35
CA ASP A 70 1.21 11.81 13.10
C ASP A 70 0.00 11.97 12.15
N PRO A 71 -1.24 11.68 12.61
CA PRO A 71 -2.42 11.81 11.78
C PRO A 71 -2.71 13.27 11.42
N TYR A 72 -3.49 13.48 10.35
CA TYR A 72 -4.06 14.80 10.09
C TYR A 72 -4.95 15.26 11.26
N HIS A 73 -4.82 16.53 11.64
CA HIS A 73 -5.48 17.10 12.83
C HIS A 73 -6.74 17.92 12.51
N GLY A 74 -7.16 17.98 11.24
CA GLY A 74 -8.39 18.62 10.82
C GLY A 74 -9.61 17.69 10.85
N PRO A 75 -10.83 18.23 11.02
CA PRO A 75 -12.06 17.43 11.03
C PRO A 75 -12.23 16.59 9.76
N GLY A 76 -12.55 15.31 9.94
CA GLY A 76 -12.81 14.38 8.84
C GLY A 76 -11.59 13.95 8.02
N GLN A 77 -10.39 14.46 8.31
CA GLN A 77 -9.19 14.17 7.51
C GLN A 77 -8.57 12.82 7.83
N ALA A 78 -8.28 12.53 9.10
CA ALA A 78 -7.57 11.31 9.47
C ALA A 78 -8.48 10.08 9.43
N GLN A 79 -8.04 9.07 8.67
CA GLN A 79 -8.69 7.75 8.62
C GLN A 79 -7.85 6.59 9.14
N GLY A 80 -6.75 6.87 9.86
CA GLY A 80 -5.89 5.85 10.45
C GLY A 80 -4.81 5.29 9.52
N LEU A 81 -4.57 5.93 8.37
CA LEU A 81 -3.52 5.60 7.40
C LEU A 81 -2.69 6.86 7.14
N CYS A 82 -1.36 6.74 7.15
CA CYS A 82 -0.48 7.89 6.87
C CYS A 82 -0.74 8.45 5.46
N PHE A 83 -0.63 9.78 5.32
CA PHE A 83 -0.90 10.54 4.09
C PHE A 83 -2.32 10.47 3.51
N SER A 84 -3.18 9.58 3.99
CA SER A 84 -4.48 9.34 3.38
C SER A 84 -5.62 10.16 4.01
N VAL A 85 -6.54 10.64 3.18
CA VAL A 85 -7.79 11.28 3.60
C VAL A 85 -9.01 10.62 2.92
N PRO A 86 -10.21 10.63 3.54
CA PRO A 86 -11.42 10.12 2.91
C PRO A 86 -11.78 10.82 1.59
N PRO A 87 -12.50 10.17 0.67
CA PRO A 87 -13.07 10.84 -0.49
C PRO A 87 -13.95 12.04 -0.09
N GLY A 88 -13.90 13.11 -0.88
CA GLY A 88 -14.62 14.37 -0.60
C GLY A 88 -13.87 15.34 0.33
N VAL A 89 -12.79 14.89 0.97
CA VAL A 89 -11.85 15.76 1.70
C VAL A 89 -10.82 16.31 0.73
N GLU A 90 -10.46 17.59 0.89
CA GLU A 90 -9.39 18.23 0.11
C GLU A 90 -8.08 17.44 0.22
N ILE A 91 -7.40 17.24 -0.91
CA ILE A 91 -6.16 16.49 -0.98
C ILE A 91 -5.05 17.30 -0.31
N PRO A 92 -4.42 16.80 0.77
CA PRO A 92 -3.41 17.57 1.48
C PRO A 92 -2.15 17.84 0.61
N PRO A 93 -1.42 18.94 0.83
CA PRO A 93 -0.27 19.30 -0.02
C PRO A 93 0.80 18.21 -0.14
N SER A 94 1.09 17.48 0.94
CA SER A 94 2.02 16.36 0.90
C SER A 94 1.53 15.23 -0.01
N LEU A 95 0.22 14.96 -0.02
CA LEU A 95 -0.37 13.93 -0.89
C LEU A 95 -0.41 14.38 -2.35
N VAL A 96 -0.61 15.67 -2.62
CA VAL A 96 -0.46 16.24 -3.97
C VAL A 96 0.94 15.96 -4.53
N ASN A 97 1.98 16.17 -3.72
CA ASN A 97 3.35 15.89 -4.13
C ASN A 97 3.64 14.39 -4.31
N ILE A 98 3.05 13.53 -3.46
CA ILE A 98 3.10 12.07 -3.66
C ILE A 98 2.50 11.70 -5.02
N TYR A 99 1.35 12.26 -5.38
CA TYR A 99 0.73 12.01 -6.68
C TYR A 99 1.55 12.58 -7.85
N ALA A 100 2.17 13.75 -7.68
CA ALA A 100 3.08 14.30 -8.68
C ALA A 100 4.28 13.37 -8.93
N GLU A 101 4.86 12.80 -7.87
CA GLU A 101 5.95 11.83 -8.01
C GLU A 101 5.49 10.54 -8.67
N ILE A 102 4.31 10.01 -8.31
CA ILE A 102 3.74 8.81 -8.96
C ILE A 102 3.52 9.03 -10.45
N LYS A 103 2.99 10.20 -10.84
CA LYS A 103 2.79 10.56 -12.24
C LYS A 103 4.14 10.63 -12.97
N ARG A 104 5.15 11.27 -12.36
CA ARG A 104 6.49 11.38 -12.93
C ARG A 104 7.20 10.03 -13.04
N ASP A 105 7.07 9.17 -12.04
CA ASP A 105 7.78 7.89 -11.93
C ASP A 105 7.13 6.78 -12.76
N LEU A 106 5.80 6.72 -12.78
CA LEU A 106 5.04 5.60 -13.36
C LEU A 106 4.06 6.01 -14.47
N GLY A 107 3.91 7.30 -14.77
CA GLY A 107 2.92 7.79 -15.74
C GLY A 107 1.46 7.59 -15.29
N ILE A 108 1.24 7.40 -13.98
CA ILE A 108 -0.11 7.18 -13.42
C ILE A 108 -0.73 8.53 -13.07
N GLU A 109 -1.90 8.82 -13.63
CA GLU A 109 -2.62 10.05 -13.33
C GLU A 109 -3.19 10.07 -11.89
N PRO A 110 -3.14 11.22 -11.19
CA PRO A 110 -3.73 11.36 -9.87
C PRO A 110 -5.25 11.12 -9.89
N PRO A 111 -5.83 10.44 -8.88
CA PRO A 111 -7.27 10.40 -8.72
C PRO A 111 -7.82 11.75 -8.24
N GLY A 112 -9.12 11.97 -8.39
CA GLY A 112 -9.83 13.13 -7.83
C GLY A 112 -10.12 13.04 -6.31
N HIS A 113 -9.34 12.26 -5.54
CA HIS A 113 -9.54 12.09 -4.09
C HIS A 113 -8.23 11.73 -3.37
N GLY A 114 -8.19 11.82 -2.04
CA GLY A 114 -7.00 11.46 -1.24
C GLY A 114 -7.00 10.07 -0.57
N CYS A 115 -7.94 9.19 -0.94
CA CYS A 115 -8.09 7.89 -0.29
C CYS A 115 -7.07 6.87 -0.82
N LEU A 116 -6.27 6.29 0.09
CA LEU A 116 -5.19 5.34 -0.17
C LEU A 116 -5.51 3.93 0.36
N ILE A 117 -6.72 3.69 0.85
CA ILE A 117 -7.19 2.35 1.27
C ILE A 117 -6.88 1.27 0.21
N PRO A 118 -7.09 1.51 -1.11
CA PRO A 118 -6.75 0.50 -2.11
C PRO A 118 -5.28 0.10 -2.13
N TRP A 119 -4.34 0.96 -1.73
CA TRP A 119 -2.94 0.57 -1.56
C TRP A 119 -2.75 -0.32 -0.34
N ALA A 120 -3.40 0.01 0.77
CA ALA A 120 -3.36 -0.80 1.99
C ALA A 120 -3.87 -2.22 1.76
N ASP A 121 -5.00 -2.35 1.07
CA ASP A 121 -5.58 -3.65 0.68
C ASP A 121 -4.66 -4.47 -0.26
N ARG A 122 -3.70 -3.80 -0.91
CA ARG A 122 -2.68 -4.40 -1.80
C ARG A 122 -1.35 -4.68 -1.10
N GLY A 123 -1.27 -4.54 0.22
CA GLY A 123 -0.07 -4.86 0.99
C GLY A 123 0.83 -3.67 1.30
N VAL A 124 0.35 -2.43 1.13
CA VAL A 124 1.08 -1.22 1.52
C VAL A 124 0.68 -0.79 2.93
N LEU A 125 1.51 -1.08 3.92
CA LEU A 125 1.27 -0.64 5.28
C LEU A 125 1.53 0.87 5.41
N LEU A 126 0.46 1.66 5.54
CA LEU A 126 0.48 3.12 5.69
C LEU A 126 0.48 3.52 7.17
N LEU A 127 1.64 3.39 7.83
CA LEU A 127 1.77 3.51 9.29
C LEU A 127 2.24 4.91 9.70
N ASN A 128 1.51 5.60 10.56
CA ASN A 128 2.05 6.74 11.31
C ASN A 128 2.84 6.25 12.53
N ALA A 129 3.83 7.01 12.97
CA ALA A 129 4.54 6.71 14.21
C ALA A 129 3.78 7.05 15.48
N VAL A 130 2.98 8.12 15.41
CA VAL A 130 1.99 8.49 16.42
C VAL A 130 0.61 8.19 15.82
N LEU A 131 -0.25 7.45 16.52
CA LEU A 131 -1.52 6.98 15.94
C LEU A 131 -2.73 7.86 16.28
N THR A 132 -2.58 8.84 17.16
CA THR A 132 -3.63 9.81 17.48
C THR A 132 -3.10 11.24 17.57
N VAL A 133 -3.97 12.23 17.41
CA VAL A 133 -3.64 13.67 17.53
C VAL A 133 -4.85 14.45 18.05
N GLU A 134 -4.60 15.56 18.75
CA GLU A 134 -5.64 16.51 19.14
C GLU A 134 -6.00 17.43 17.96
N ARG A 135 -7.29 17.78 17.81
CA ARG A 135 -7.75 18.70 16.77
C ARG A 135 -6.95 20.00 16.77
N GLY A 136 -6.43 20.35 15.59
CA GLY A 136 -5.69 21.60 15.39
C GLY A 136 -4.30 21.65 16.04
N ARG A 137 -3.82 20.58 16.66
CA ARG A 137 -2.54 20.55 17.38
C ARG A 137 -1.65 19.41 16.88
N ALA A 138 -0.95 19.67 15.78
CA ALA A 138 0.05 18.75 15.24
C ALA A 138 1.05 18.33 16.33
N GLY A 139 1.37 17.04 16.39
CA GLY A 139 2.31 16.49 17.36
C GLY A 139 1.85 16.46 18.83
N ALA A 140 0.60 16.81 19.15
CA ALA A 140 0.12 16.89 20.54
C ALA A 140 0.30 15.59 21.35
N HIS A 141 0.34 14.43 20.69
CA HIS A 141 0.50 13.12 21.34
C HIS A 141 1.88 12.50 21.15
N GLN A 142 2.87 13.27 20.70
CA GLN A 142 4.26 12.83 20.67
C GLN A 142 4.75 12.54 22.11
N GLY A 143 5.56 11.50 22.25
CA GLY A 143 6.13 11.05 23.52
C GLY A 143 5.11 10.46 24.50
N LYS A 144 3.87 10.20 24.06
CA LYS A 144 2.81 9.62 24.92
C LYS A 144 2.78 8.10 24.93
N GLY A 145 3.59 7.45 24.09
CA GLY A 145 3.79 5.99 24.09
C GLY A 145 3.54 5.32 22.72
N TRP A 146 2.98 6.04 21.75
CA TRP A 146 2.74 5.48 20.42
C TRP A 146 4.01 5.08 19.69
N GLU A 147 5.10 5.82 19.89
CA GLU A 147 6.35 5.60 19.20
C GLU A 147 6.94 4.23 19.53
N SER A 148 6.92 3.84 20.81
CA SER A 148 7.37 2.52 21.25
C SER A 148 6.54 1.39 20.64
N PHE A 149 5.22 1.58 20.58
CA PHE A 149 4.32 0.62 19.95
C PHE A 149 4.59 0.47 18.44
N THR A 150 4.77 1.58 17.73
CA THR A 150 5.03 1.55 16.28
C THR A 150 6.46 1.10 15.94
N ASP A 151 7.42 1.36 16.82
CA ASP A 151 8.79 0.80 16.71
C ASP A 151 8.76 -0.72 16.84
N ARG A 152 7.89 -1.27 17.69
CA ARG A 152 7.71 -2.72 17.77
C ARG A 152 7.15 -3.28 16.47
N ILE A 153 6.15 -2.64 15.87
CA ILE A 153 5.59 -3.05 14.58
C ILE A 153 6.70 -3.14 13.52
N ILE A 154 7.54 -2.10 13.42
CA ILE A 154 8.65 -2.07 12.46
C ILE A 154 9.66 -3.18 12.76
N SER A 155 10.00 -3.38 14.04
CA SER A 155 10.95 -4.41 14.47
C SER A 155 10.45 -5.82 14.14
N LEU A 156 9.18 -6.13 14.41
CA LEU A 156 8.55 -7.41 14.09
C LEU A 156 8.55 -7.67 12.58
N LEU A 157 8.19 -6.67 11.78
CA LEU A 157 8.27 -6.78 10.32
C LEU A 157 9.70 -7.03 9.87
N SER A 158 10.68 -6.32 10.46
CA SER A 158 12.08 -6.50 10.10
C SER A 158 12.67 -7.85 10.53
N SER A 159 12.16 -8.45 11.60
CA SER A 159 12.68 -9.71 12.13
C SER A 159 11.98 -10.94 11.54
N GLU A 160 10.67 -10.87 11.30
CA GLU A 160 9.84 -12.05 10.95
C GLU A 160 9.37 -12.07 9.49
N ARG A 161 9.52 -10.98 8.74
CA ARG A 161 9.24 -10.96 7.29
C ARG A 161 10.56 -10.88 6.50
N GLU A 162 10.45 -11.07 5.20
CA GLU A 162 11.58 -11.04 4.26
C GLU A 162 11.21 -10.23 3.03
N GLY A 163 12.19 -9.54 2.44
CA GLY A 163 11.99 -8.89 1.14
C GLY A 163 10.95 -7.76 1.11
N LEU A 164 10.66 -7.14 2.26
CA LEU A 164 9.84 -5.93 2.33
C LEU A 164 10.57 -4.71 1.76
N VAL A 165 9.79 -3.71 1.32
CA VAL A 165 10.28 -2.38 0.94
C VAL A 165 9.85 -1.34 1.98
N PHE A 166 10.79 -0.56 2.51
CA PHE A 166 10.53 0.54 3.42
C PHE A 166 10.76 1.88 2.73
N LEU A 167 9.71 2.70 2.60
CA LEU A 167 9.78 4.07 2.07
C LEU A 167 9.87 5.05 3.23
N LEU A 168 11.06 5.63 3.42
CA LEU A 168 11.38 6.49 4.55
C LEU A 168 11.54 7.94 4.08
N TRP A 169 10.45 8.70 4.16
CA TRP A 169 10.40 10.08 3.68
C TRP A 169 10.55 11.09 4.83
N GLY A 170 11.63 11.85 4.80
CA GLY A 170 11.97 12.82 5.85
C GLY A 170 12.76 12.24 7.02
N ALA A 171 13.36 13.14 7.81
CA ALA A 171 14.29 12.78 8.89
C ALA A 171 13.66 11.85 9.94
N TYR A 172 12.40 12.09 10.29
CA TYR A 172 11.69 11.29 11.30
C TYR A 172 11.52 9.83 10.86
N ALA A 173 11.01 9.58 9.66
CA ALA A 173 10.89 8.23 9.10
C ALA A 173 12.26 7.56 8.94
N GLN A 174 13.27 8.33 8.52
CA GLN A 174 14.64 7.83 8.37
C GLN A 174 15.28 7.41 9.69
N ALA A 175 14.96 8.08 10.80
CA ALA A 175 15.40 7.71 12.14
C ALA A 175 14.82 6.36 12.57
N LYS A 176 13.52 6.12 12.33
CA LYS A 176 12.87 4.82 12.57
C LYS A 176 13.43 3.70 11.69
N GLY A 177 13.92 4.04 10.50
CA GLY A 177 14.62 3.12 9.60
C GLY A 177 15.86 2.43 10.20
N LYS A 178 16.38 2.88 11.35
CA LYS A 178 17.45 2.19 12.07
C LYS A 178 17.03 0.82 12.62
N LEU A 179 15.73 0.59 12.78
CA LEU A 179 15.15 -0.68 13.23
C LEU A 179 15.05 -1.73 12.11
N VAL A 180 15.37 -1.36 10.86
CA VAL A 180 15.21 -2.23 9.69
C VAL A 180 16.55 -2.85 9.31
N ASP A 181 16.61 -4.18 9.22
CA ASP A 181 17.76 -4.89 8.64
C ASP A 181 17.78 -4.72 7.12
N ALA A 182 18.60 -3.78 6.65
CA ALA A 182 18.76 -3.45 5.24
C ALA A 182 19.42 -4.58 4.40
N ARG A 183 19.89 -5.66 5.02
CA ARG A 183 20.36 -6.87 4.30
C ARG A 183 19.18 -7.75 3.87
N ARG A 184 18.06 -7.69 4.61
CA ARG A 184 16.84 -8.49 4.38
C ARG A 184 15.77 -7.72 3.61
N HIS A 185 15.83 -6.39 3.66
CA HIS A 185 14.81 -5.49 3.14
C HIS A 185 15.40 -4.38 2.27
N LEU A 186 14.61 -3.87 1.34
CA LEU A 186 14.96 -2.66 0.61
C LEU A 186 14.56 -1.43 1.43
N VAL A 187 15.51 -0.54 1.70
CA VAL A 187 15.24 0.75 2.37
C VAL A 187 15.47 1.89 1.38
N LEU A 188 14.41 2.62 1.05
CA LEU A 188 14.44 3.77 0.15
C LEU A 188 14.24 5.07 0.93
N ARG A 189 15.18 6.01 0.83
CA ARG A 189 15.19 7.26 1.60
C ARG A 189 15.09 8.45 0.67
N ALA A 190 14.22 9.40 1.01
CA ALA A 190 14.12 10.69 0.35
C ALA A 190 13.72 11.78 1.36
N PRO A 191 13.83 13.08 1.02
CA PRO A 191 13.17 14.15 1.74
C PRO A 191 11.66 13.91 1.91
N HIS A 192 11.02 14.65 2.80
CA HIS A 192 9.59 14.54 3.02
C HIS A 192 8.79 15.14 1.85
N PRO A 193 7.62 14.59 1.47
CA PRO A 193 6.78 15.13 0.39
C PRO A 193 6.11 16.47 0.70
N SER A 194 6.34 17.07 1.87
CA SER A 194 5.75 18.39 2.18
C SER A 194 6.31 19.46 1.24
N PRO A 195 5.55 20.54 0.97
CA PRO A 195 6.00 21.63 0.10
C PRO A 195 7.37 22.21 0.50
N LEU A 196 7.71 22.17 1.79
CA LEU A 196 8.99 22.66 2.34
C LEU A 196 10.22 21.89 1.83
N SER A 197 10.06 20.63 1.41
CA SER A 197 11.17 19.74 1.06
C SER A 197 10.97 18.91 -0.21
N ALA A 198 9.78 18.92 -0.81
CA ALA A 198 9.46 18.04 -1.93
C ALA A 198 10.44 18.19 -3.11
N TYR A 199 10.74 19.43 -3.49
CA TYR A 199 11.66 19.77 -4.58
C TYR A 199 13.15 19.58 -4.23
N ARG A 200 13.47 19.23 -2.98
CA ARG A 200 14.85 18.96 -2.54
C ARG A 200 15.27 17.49 -2.74
N GLY A 201 14.46 16.70 -3.45
CA GLY A 201 14.77 15.31 -3.80
C GLY A 201 13.68 14.28 -3.50
N PHE A 202 12.49 14.68 -3.04
CA PHE A 202 11.33 13.77 -3.04
C PHE A 202 10.81 13.60 -4.46
N ILE A 203 10.54 14.71 -5.15
CA ILE A 203 10.24 14.70 -6.59
C ILE A 203 11.51 14.26 -7.33
N GLY A 204 11.40 13.21 -8.14
CA GLY A 204 12.48 12.56 -8.86
C GLY A 204 13.10 11.36 -8.14
N CYS A 205 12.63 10.97 -6.95
CA CYS A 205 13.22 9.87 -6.19
C CYS A 205 13.03 8.48 -6.82
N GLY A 206 11.99 8.30 -7.64
CA GLY A 206 11.68 7.06 -8.34
C GLY A 206 11.35 5.89 -7.41
N HIS A 207 10.82 6.17 -6.21
CA HIS A 207 10.64 5.14 -5.19
C HIS A 207 9.59 4.09 -5.57
N PHE A 208 8.53 4.45 -6.31
CA PHE A 208 7.43 3.53 -6.61
C PHE A 208 7.86 2.49 -7.66
N SER A 209 8.56 2.91 -8.71
CA SER A 209 9.15 2.02 -9.72
C SER A 209 10.24 1.14 -9.13
N ARG A 210 11.13 1.69 -8.29
CA ARG A 210 12.18 0.93 -7.59
C ARG A 210 11.61 -0.11 -6.63
N ALA A 211 10.56 0.23 -5.88
CA ALA A 211 9.86 -0.73 -5.03
C ALA A 211 9.31 -1.90 -5.85
N ASN A 212 8.61 -1.61 -6.95
CA ASN A 212 8.05 -2.62 -7.83
C ASN A 212 9.13 -3.49 -8.51
N ALA A 213 10.26 -2.89 -8.93
CA ALA A 213 11.38 -3.62 -9.50
C ALA A 213 11.98 -4.60 -8.48
N TYR A 214 12.15 -4.17 -7.23
CA TYR A 214 12.66 -5.02 -6.16
C TYR A 214 11.71 -6.17 -5.83
N LEU A 215 10.41 -5.90 -5.67
CA LEU A 215 9.40 -6.93 -5.45
C LEU A 215 9.40 -7.96 -6.58
N LYS A 216 9.44 -7.51 -7.83
CA LYS A 216 9.48 -8.38 -9.01
C LYS A 216 10.74 -9.25 -9.05
N ALA A 217 11.91 -8.67 -8.74
CA ALA A 217 13.17 -9.40 -8.73
C ALA A 217 13.20 -10.54 -7.69
N ARG A 218 12.36 -10.46 -6.66
CA ARG A 218 12.18 -11.49 -5.62
C ARG A 218 11.02 -12.45 -5.89
N GLY A 219 10.42 -12.40 -7.08
CA GLY A 219 9.27 -13.24 -7.45
C GLY A 219 7.93 -12.78 -6.86
N GLY A 220 7.89 -11.61 -6.20
CA GLY A 220 6.67 -10.99 -5.71
C GLY A 220 5.89 -10.27 -6.81
N GLN A 221 4.63 -9.94 -6.53
CA GLN A 221 3.80 -9.14 -7.42
C GLN A 221 4.10 -7.64 -7.19
N PRO A 222 4.35 -6.85 -8.24
CA PRO A 222 4.42 -5.40 -8.13
C PRO A 222 3.13 -4.84 -7.52
N ILE A 223 3.25 -3.74 -6.76
CA ILE A 223 2.09 -3.00 -6.29
C ILE A 223 1.48 -2.26 -7.48
N ASP A 224 0.17 -2.44 -7.68
CA ASP A 224 -0.60 -1.52 -8.50
C ASP A 224 -0.83 -0.23 -7.73
N TRP A 225 -0.13 0.83 -8.13
CA TRP A 225 -0.21 2.16 -7.51
C TRP A 225 -1.40 2.99 -8.02
N ARG A 226 -2.18 2.50 -9.00
CA ARG A 226 -3.36 3.20 -9.51
C ARG A 226 -4.48 3.20 -8.47
N LEU A 227 -5.16 4.32 -8.32
CA LEU A 227 -6.33 4.46 -7.45
C LEU A 227 -7.61 4.50 -8.30
N PRO A 228 -8.73 3.96 -7.80
CA PRO A 228 -10.00 4.04 -8.51
C PRO A 228 -10.45 5.50 -8.66
N PRO A 229 -11.26 5.83 -9.69
CA PRO A 229 -11.80 7.16 -9.86
C PRO A 229 -12.79 7.52 -8.73
N ALA A 230 -12.93 8.81 -8.44
CA ALA A 230 -13.79 9.32 -7.35
C ALA A 230 -15.27 8.90 -7.48
N VAL A 231 -15.78 8.80 -8.72
CA VAL A 231 -17.16 8.34 -9.02
C VAL A 231 -17.45 6.91 -8.55
N GLY A 232 -16.42 6.07 -8.39
CA GLY A 232 -16.60 4.71 -7.85
C GLY A 232 -17.12 4.72 -6.42
N TRP A 233 -16.80 5.74 -5.61
CA TRP A 233 -17.19 5.81 -4.20
C TRP A 233 -18.65 6.26 -4.00
N VAL A 234 -19.19 7.08 -4.90
CA VAL A 234 -20.58 7.58 -4.83
C VAL A 234 -21.59 6.45 -5.02
N LEU A 235 -21.29 5.47 -5.89
CA LEU A 235 -22.19 4.34 -6.14
C LEU A 235 -22.23 3.33 -4.99
N PHE A 236 -21.12 3.16 -4.25
CA PHE A 236 -21.08 2.30 -3.06
C PHE A 236 -21.73 2.96 -1.83
N ALA A 237 -21.68 4.28 -1.71
CA ALA A 237 -22.32 5.00 -0.60
C ALA A 237 -23.82 5.28 -0.81
N GLY A 238 -24.29 5.31 -2.07
CA GLY A 238 -25.69 5.60 -2.42
C GLY A 238 -26.66 4.43 -2.29
N SER A 239 -26.21 3.26 -1.86
CA SER A 239 -27.00 2.01 -1.81
C SER A 239 -27.03 1.42 -0.39
N GLY A 240 -27.59 2.14 0.59
CA GLY A 240 -27.97 1.57 1.88
C GLY A 240 -27.17 2.09 3.08
N GLY A 241 -27.90 2.65 4.04
CA GLY A 241 -27.37 3.22 5.28
C GLY A 241 -26.73 2.21 6.25
N LEU A 242 -26.14 2.79 7.31
CA LEU A 242 -25.77 2.19 8.59
C LEU A 242 -25.97 0.66 8.69
N GLY A 243 -24.98 -0.10 8.25
CA GLY A 243 -24.88 -1.54 8.45
C GLY A 243 -23.79 -1.87 9.48
N LEU A 244 -24.22 -2.15 10.71
CA LEU A 244 -23.44 -2.83 11.74
C LEU A 244 -22.85 -4.14 11.19
N GLY A 245 -21.65 -4.48 11.66
CA GLY A 245 -20.81 -5.51 11.05
C GLY A 245 -21.36 -6.94 11.13
N LEU A 246 -20.82 -7.78 10.25
CA LEU A 246 -20.69 -9.22 10.47
C LEU A 246 -19.39 -9.67 9.82
N GLY A 247 -18.51 -10.26 10.62
CA GLY A 247 -17.37 -11.02 10.13
C GLY A 247 -17.85 -12.12 9.21
N ARG A 248 -17.08 -12.40 8.15
CA ARG A 248 -17.28 -13.60 7.34
C ARG A 248 -15.98 -14.38 7.27
N ASP A 249 -16.01 -15.43 8.07
CA ASP A 249 -15.19 -16.63 7.98
C ASP A 249 -15.00 -17.11 6.55
N ALA A 250 -13.75 -17.43 6.25
CA ALA A 250 -13.37 -18.27 5.13
C ALA A 250 -13.84 -19.71 5.41
N ARG A 251 -14.83 -20.20 4.65
CA ARG A 251 -14.94 -21.56 4.10
C ARG A 251 -16.37 -21.87 3.62
N ARG A 252 -16.54 -21.96 2.30
CA ARG A 252 -17.25 -23.03 1.56
C ARG A 252 -17.49 -22.58 0.12
N ARG A 253 -16.65 -23.03 -0.79
CA ARG A 253 -17.00 -23.09 -2.22
C ARG A 253 -17.84 -24.35 -2.43
N LYS A 254 -19.15 -24.20 -2.65
CA LYS A 254 -19.93 -25.18 -3.41
C LYS A 254 -20.18 -24.56 -4.79
N ALA A 255 -19.70 -25.26 -5.81
CA ALA A 255 -19.81 -24.86 -7.20
C ALA A 255 -21.28 -24.83 -7.63
N PHE A 256 -21.73 -23.69 -8.15
CA PHE A 256 -22.97 -23.56 -8.88
C PHE A 256 -22.66 -23.88 -10.35
N ARG A 257 -23.16 -25.00 -10.85
CA ARG A 257 -23.09 -25.39 -12.27
C ARG A 257 -24.07 -24.50 -13.03
N VAL A 258 -23.55 -23.63 -13.90
CA VAL A 258 -24.36 -22.91 -14.89
C VAL A 258 -24.39 -23.77 -16.15
N SER A 259 -25.59 -24.21 -16.52
CA SER A 259 -25.90 -24.97 -17.72
C SER A 259 -25.86 -24.04 -18.94
N THR A 260 -24.98 -24.30 -19.89
CA THR A 260 -24.93 -23.63 -21.20
C THR A 260 -25.94 -24.29 -22.15
N PRO A 261 -26.79 -23.54 -22.89
CA PRO A 261 -27.60 -24.14 -23.94
C PRO A 261 -26.77 -24.45 -25.20
N ALA A 262 -27.15 -25.54 -25.87
CA ALA A 262 -26.45 -26.16 -26.98
C ALA A 262 -26.37 -25.28 -28.25
N ARG A 263 -25.24 -25.36 -28.95
CA ARG A 263 -25.07 -24.82 -30.32
C ARG A 263 -25.68 -25.78 -31.36
N PRO A 264 -26.32 -25.28 -32.42
CA PRO A 264 -26.77 -26.13 -33.52
C PRO A 264 -25.60 -26.57 -34.41
N ALA A 265 -25.71 -27.79 -34.94
CA ALA A 265 -24.72 -28.49 -35.75
C ALA A 265 -24.47 -27.81 -37.11
N ARG A 266 -23.21 -27.77 -37.55
CA ARG A 266 -22.82 -27.44 -38.93
C ARG A 266 -22.62 -28.74 -39.73
N PRO A 267 -22.97 -28.77 -41.03
CA PRO A 267 -22.87 -29.96 -41.86
C PRO A 267 -21.42 -30.27 -42.25
N GLN A 268 -21.12 -31.57 -42.35
CA GLN A 268 -19.83 -32.12 -42.80
C GLN A 268 -19.63 -31.92 -44.31
N PRO A 269 -18.41 -31.60 -44.78
CA PRO A 269 -18.04 -31.82 -46.18
C PRO A 269 -17.33 -33.17 -46.36
N ALA A 270 -17.62 -33.76 -47.52
CA ALA A 270 -17.26 -35.11 -47.95
C ALA A 270 -15.76 -35.37 -48.13
N LEU A 271 -15.41 -36.64 -47.94
CA LEU A 271 -14.13 -37.28 -48.26
C LEU A 271 -13.77 -37.12 -49.75
N ARG A 272 -12.53 -36.70 -50.03
CA ARG A 272 -11.83 -37.02 -51.29
C ARG A 272 -10.40 -37.50 -51.00
N THR A 273 -10.02 -38.48 -51.81
CA THR A 273 -8.90 -39.42 -51.76
C THR A 273 -7.51 -38.81 -52.04
N PRO A 274 -6.41 -39.51 -51.67
CA PRO A 274 -5.05 -39.02 -51.83
C PRO A 274 -4.40 -39.47 -53.15
N GLY A 275 -3.59 -38.60 -53.76
CA GLY A 275 -2.62 -39.00 -54.78
C GLY A 275 -2.18 -37.86 -55.70
N GLN A 276 -0.94 -37.41 -55.56
CA GLN A 276 0.16 -37.66 -56.51
C GLN A 276 1.37 -36.76 -56.22
N ARG A 277 2.56 -37.34 -56.40
CA ARG A 277 3.90 -36.79 -56.20
C ARG A 277 4.37 -36.02 -57.45
N GLY A 278 5.24 -35.03 -57.30
CA GLY A 278 6.08 -34.49 -58.38
C GLY A 278 6.86 -33.22 -58.00
N PRO A 279 8.05 -32.94 -58.56
CA PRO A 279 9.27 -32.65 -57.77
C PRO A 279 9.87 -31.22 -57.98
N PRO A 280 11.07 -30.91 -57.40
CA PRO A 280 11.50 -29.56 -57.02
C PRO A 280 12.56 -28.93 -57.94
N HIS A 281 12.71 -27.60 -57.88
CA HIS A 281 13.85 -26.82 -58.41
C HIS A 281 13.78 -25.41 -57.77
N CYS A 282 14.84 -24.63 -57.55
CA CYS A 282 16.30 -24.80 -57.46
C CYS A 282 16.86 -23.47 -56.91
N ARG A 283 17.92 -23.57 -56.07
CA ARG A 283 19.14 -22.73 -55.96
C ARG A 283 19.08 -21.26 -56.46
N GLY A 284 19.48 -20.27 -55.67
CA GLY A 284 20.89 -19.96 -55.47
C GLY A 284 21.18 -18.46 -55.16
N PRO A 285 22.46 -18.05 -54.99
CA PRO A 285 22.94 -17.16 -53.90
C PRO A 285 23.75 -15.91 -54.36
N TRP A 286 24.56 -15.31 -53.45
CA TRP A 286 25.62 -14.25 -53.60
C TRP A 286 25.14 -12.79 -53.43
N ARG A 287 25.88 -11.78 -52.93
CA ARG A 287 27.30 -11.46 -52.57
C ARG A 287 27.26 -10.18 -51.69
N SER A 288 27.96 -10.07 -50.56
CA SER A 288 29.35 -9.62 -50.31
C SER A 288 29.63 -8.10 -50.37
N ALA A 289 30.40 -7.64 -49.36
CA ALA A 289 31.44 -6.60 -49.41
C ALA A 289 30.96 -5.12 -49.52
N SER A 290 31.57 -4.11 -48.89
CA SER A 290 32.87 -4.00 -48.21
C SER A 290 33.06 -2.59 -47.61
N SER A 291 34.03 -2.48 -46.69
CA SER A 291 35.02 -1.38 -46.52
C SER A 291 34.52 0.01 -46.09
N SER A 292 35.23 0.85 -45.34
CA SER A 292 36.49 0.84 -44.58
C SER A 292 36.63 2.27 -44.03
N ALA A 293 37.50 2.41 -43.02
CA ALA A 293 38.39 3.56 -42.78
C ALA A 293 38.18 4.37 -41.49
N CYS A 294 39.18 4.21 -40.62
CA CYS A 294 39.67 5.11 -39.59
C CYS A 294 39.80 6.56 -40.06
N VAL A 295 39.76 7.52 -39.11
CA VAL A 295 40.91 8.33 -38.67
C VAL A 295 40.55 9.06 -37.37
N ARG A 296 41.56 9.19 -36.51
CA ARG A 296 41.63 9.67 -35.12
C ARG A 296 41.80 11.21 -35.03
N PRO A 297 41.89 11.80 -33.80
CA PRO A 297 41.30 13.10 -33.47
C PRO A 297 42.30 14.27 -33.41
N ARG A 298 41.77 15.45 -33.06
CA ARG A 298 42.46 16.50 -32.30
C ARG A 298 41.73 16.73 -30.99
#